data_AF-A0A7S9KLS0-F1
#
_entry.id   AF-A0A7S9KLS0-F1
#
_cell.length_a   1.000
_cell.length_b   1.000
_cell.length_c   1.000
_cell.angle_alpha   90.00
_cell.angle_beta   90.00
_cell.angle_gamma   90.00
#
_symmetry.space_group_name_H-M   'P 1'
#
loop_
_entity.id
_entity.type
_entity.pdbx_description
1 polymer ?
#
loop_
_entity_poly.entity_id
_entity_poly.type
_entity_poly.pdbx_seq_one_letter_code
_entity_poly.pdbx_strand_id
1 'polypeptide(L)'
;MNILAFLSFLSLLGIVSGATFQDCGSTVKNLQIHIPNCPGSGPACIFTSGQTASIEAAFTGAAPFRSATVKLSGVIGHIKIPFPLTSPEACGRWGLECPSAAGAHQTLRVDIPITSQYPKVKVGVELQLVSDTAETLICKTIPVEIK
;
A
#
# COMPACT_ATOMS: atom_id res chain seq x y z
N MET A 1 -46.41 31.37 -27.10
CA MET A 1 -46.20 31.59 -25.65
C MET A 1 -45.56 30.32 -25.10
N ASN A 2 -44.30 30.07 -25.45
CA ASN A 2 -43.11 30.41 -24.67
C ASN A 2 -43.10 29.73 -23.30
N ILE A 3 -42.14 28.82 -23.09
CA ILE A 3 -41.25 28.73 -21.92
C ILE A 3 -40.31 27.54 -22.21
N LEU A 4 -39.07 27.84 -22.66
CA LEU A 4 -37.83 27.85 -21.85
C LEU A 4 -37.43 26.41 -21.43
N ALA A 5 -36.17 25.98 -21.48
CA ALA A 5 -34.94 26.43 -22.10
C ALA A 5 -33.97 25.25 -21.91
N PHE A 6 -33.12 25.06 -22.90
CA PHE A 6 -31.97 24.16 -22.89
C PHE A 6 -31.09 24.36 -21.64
N LEU A 7 -30.99 23.36 -20.77
CA LEU A 7 -29.85 23.21 -19.86
C LEU A 7 -29.50 21.72 -19.72
N SER A 8 -28.86 21.19 -20.78
CA SER A 8 -28.07 19.97 -20.67
C SER A 8 -26.86 20.28 -19.80
N PHE A 9 -26.99 20.07 -18.49
CA PHE A 9 -25.88 20.14 -17.56
C PHE A 9 -25.12 18.81 -17.62
N LEU A 10 -24.36 18.63 -18.72
CA LEU A 10 -23.44 17.51 -18.85
C LEU A 10 -22.23 17.79 -17.96
N SER A 11 -22.36 17.49 -16.68
CA SER A 11 -21.27 17.55 -15.73
C SER A 11 -20.19 16.56 -16.16
N LEU A 12 -19.10 17.06 -16.73
CA LEU A 12 -17.87 16.30 -16.88
C LEU A 12 -17.38 15.91 -15.48
N LEU A 13 -17.74 14.71 -15.03
CA LEU A 13 -17.02 14.04 -13.97
C LEU A 13 -15.63 13.71 -14.52
N GLY A 14 -14.68 14.62 -14.33
CA GLY A 14 -13.28 14.34 -14.55
C GLY A 14 -12.88 13.17 -13.66
N ILE A 15 -12.64 12.00 -14.25
CA ILE A 15 -12.10 10.86 -13.52
C ILE A 15 -10.64 11.22 -13.19
N VAL A 16 -10.42 11.74 -11.98
CA VAL A 16 -9.07 11.88 -11.44
C VAL A 16 -8.50 10.47 -11.32
N SER A 17 -7.61 10.11 -12.25
CA SER A 17 -6.86 8.85 -12.22
C SER A 17 -5.66 9.00 -11.28
N GLY A 18 -6.00 9.10 -9.99
CA GLY A 18 -5.76 8.03 -9.03
C GLY A 18 -4.47 7.20 -9.08
N ALA A 19 -3.53 7.29 -8.13
CA ALA A 19 -2.50 6.25 -7.90
C ALA A 19 -3.17 5.32 -6.94
N THR A 20 -4.27 4.74 -7.38
CA THR A 20 -5.14 4.00 -6.48
C THR A 20 -4.33 2.82 -5.99
N PHE A 21 -3.96 2.84 -4.71
CA PHE A 21 -3.34 1.69 -4.07
C PHE A 21 -4.34 0.55 -4.13
N GLN A 22 -4.07 -0.40 -5.02
CA GLN A 22 -5.00 -1.47 -5.33
C GLN A 22 -5.00 -2.46 -4.17
N ASP A 23 -6.19 -2.77 -3.65
CA ASP A 23 -6.34 -3.89 -2.72
C ASP A 23 -6.21 -5.22 -3.45
N CYS A 24 -5.35 -6.08 -2.96
CA CYS A 24 -5.12 -7.42 -3.52
C CYS A 24 -5.57 -8.55 -2.59
N GLY A 25 -6.26 -8.24 -1.49
CA GLY A 25 -6.79 -9.26 -0.57
C GLY A 25 -6.58 -8.95 0.92
N SER A 26 -6.64 -7.68 1.33
CA SER A 26 -6.56 -7.30 2.74
C SER A 26 -7.80 -7.77 3.51
N THR A 27 -7.64 -8.34 4.70
CA THR A 27 -8.77 -8.78 5.56
C THR A 27 -9.05 -7.85 6.72
N VAL A 28 -8.13 -6.93 7.04
CA VAL A 28 -8.27 -5.97 8.15
C VAL A 28 -9.31 -4.88 7.84
N LYS A 29 -9.81 -4.23 8.89
CA LYS A 29 -10.77 -3.13 8.79
C LYS A 29 -10.06 -1.78 8.85
N ASN A 30 -10.72 -0.73 8.34
CA ASN A 30 -10.26 0.66 8.42
C ASN A 30 -8.82 0.87 7.93
N LEU A 31 -8.37 0.11 6.94
CA LEU A 31 -7.01 0.18 6.42
C LEU A 31 -6.75 1.52 5.73
N GLN A 32 -5.82 2.28 6.28
CA GLN A 32 -5.33 3.54 5.72
C GLN A 32 -3.85 3.40 5.41
N ILE A 33 -3.48 3.67 4.17
CA ILE A 33 -2.08 3.69 3.72
C ILE A 33 -1.64 5.14 3.57
N HIS A 34 -0.52 5.48 4.20
CA HIS A 34 0.16 6.75 4.06
C HIS A 34 1.58 6.53 3.54
N ILE A 35 1.93 7.26 2.48
CA ILE A 35 3.27 7.29 1.91
C ILE A 35 3.67 8.76 1.80
N PRO A 36 4.73 9.21 2.49
CA PRO A 36 5.16 10.60 2.42
C PRO A 36 5.41 11.05 0.97
N ASN A 37 4.87 12.21 0.61
CA ASN A 37 4.99 12.81 -0.73
C ASN A 37 4.47 11.95 -1.89
N CYS A 38 3.70 10.89 -1.63
CA CYS A 38 2.99 10.15 -2.65
C CYS A 38 1.48 10.16 -2.36
N PRO A 39 0.72 11.10 -2.95
CA PRO A 39 -0.72 11.03 -2.88
C PRO A 39 -1.16 9.78 -3.66
N GLY A 40 -2.02 8.94 -3.05
CA GLY A 40 -2.66 7.78 -3.69
C GLY A 40 -3.61 8.15 -4.84
N SER A 41 -3.47 9.36 -5.41
CA SER A 41 -4.23 9.91 -6.53
C SER A 41 -3.39 10.25 -7.77
N GLY A 42 -2.07 9.99 -7.79
CA GLY A 42 -1.19 10.21 -8.96
C GLY A 42 -1.09 9.03 -9.96
N PRO A 43 -0.15 8.99 -10.92
CA PRO A 43 0.05 7.78 -11.73
C PRO A 43 0.94 6.73 -11.04
N ALA A 44 1.86 7.17 -10.16
CA ALA A 44 2.79 6.35 -9.39
C ALA A 44 3.43 7.17 -8.25
N CYS A 45 3.92 6.49 -7.22
CA CYS A 45 4.86 7.05 -6.25
C CYS A 45 6.26 7.14 -6.86
N ILE A 46 6.85 8.33 -6.86
CA ILE A 46 8.19 8.54 -7.43
C ILE A 46 9.22 8.49 -6.31
N PHE A 47 10.19 7.58 -6.43
CA PHE A 47 11.33 7.53 -5.51
C PHE A 47 12.66 7.69 -6.24
N THR A 48 13.50 8.63 -5.81
CA THR A 48 14.88 8.80 -6.28
C THR A 48 15.87 7.99 -5.45
N SER A 49 16.96 7.57 -6.08
CA SER A 49 18.10 6.95 -5.37
C SER A 49 18.65 7.82 -4.24
N GLY A 50 19.06 7.20 -3.13
CA GLY A 50 19.68 7.84 -1.97
C GLY A 50 18.71 8.23 -0.85
N GLN A 51 17.39 8.08 -1.06
CA GLN A 51 16.40 8.31 -0.01
C GLN A 51 15.88 7.01 0.61
N THR A 52 15.17 7.13 1.72
CA THR A 52 14.38 6.04 2.32
C THR A 52 12.93 6.22 1.94
N ALA A 53 12.35 5.20 1.28
CA ALA A 53 10.92 5.13 1.05
C ALA A 53 10.23 4.56 2.29
N SER A 54 9.16 5.21 2.73
CA SER A 54 8.40 4.82 3.93
C SER A 54 6.95 4.56 3.58
N ILE A 55 6.42 3.44 4.05
CA ILE A 55 4.99 3.10 3.96
C ILE A 55 4.47 2.94 5.38
N GLU A 56 3.43 3.67 5.72
CA GLU A 56 2.69 3.54 6.98
C GLU A 56 1.29 3.00 6.70
N ALA A 57 0.88 1.99 7.45
CA ALA A 57 -0.44 1.39 7.36
C ALA A 57 -1.09 1.38 8.75
N ALA A 58 -2.16 2.14 8.91
CA ALA A 58 -3.00 2.09 10.11
C ALA A 58 -4.23 1.23 9.83
N PHE A 59 -4.57 0.31 10.74
CA PHE A 59 -5.68 -0.62 10.55
C PHE A 59 -6.27 -1.12 11.87
N THR A 60 -7.41 -1.80 11.78
CA THR A 60 -8.02 -2.53 12.89
C THR A 60 -8.04 -4.03 12.57
N GLY A 61 -7.42 -4.85 13.44
CA GLY A 61 -7.38 -6.30 13.28
C GLY A 61 -8.77 -6.93 13.38
N ALA A 62 -9.14 -7.81 12.44
CA ALA A 62 -10.43 -8.49 12.47
C ALA A 62 -10.44 -9.75 13.37
N ALA A 63 -9.28 -10.38 13.53
CA ALA A 63 -9.03 -11.59 14.30
C ALA A 63 -7.75 -11.42 15.15
N PRO A 64 -7.58 -12.19 16.24
CA PRO A 64 -6.33 -12.16 17.01
C PRO A 64 -5.17 -12.81 16.22
N PHE A 65 -3.96 -12.31 16.41
CA PHE A 65 -2.74 -12.89 15.84
C PHE A 65 -1.57 -12.76 16.82
N ARG A 66 -0.63 -13.71 16.78
CA ARG A 66 0.53 -13.73 17.70
C ARG A 66 1.82 -13.29 17.04
N SER A 67 1.95 -13.58 15.75
CA SER A 67 3.05 -13.08 14.93
C SER A 67 2.53 -12.65 13.56
N ALA A 68 3.28 -11.79 12.86
CA ALA A 68 2.98 -11.45 11.49
C ALA A 68 4.27 -11.23 10.71
N THR A 69 4.24 -11.42 9.39
CA THR A 69 5.40 -11.31 8.52
C THR A 69 5.11 -10.36 7.36
N VAL A 70 5.97 -9.37 7.17
CA VAL A 70 5.97 -8.48 6.01
C VAL A 70 6.56 -9.22 4.81
N LYS A 71 5.89 -9.13 3.67
CA LYS A 71 6.42 -9.55 2.37
C LYS A 71 6.32 -8.39 1.40
N LEU A 72 7.41 -8.15 0.68
CA LEU A 72 7.45 -7.22 -0.44
C LEU A 72 7.68 -7.99 -1.74
N SER A 73 7.01 -7.58 -2.80
CA SER A 73 7.25 -8.12 -4.14
C SER A 73 7.15 -7.02 -5.19
N GLY A 74 8.05 -7.04 -6.18
CA GLY A 74 7.92 -6.25 -7.39
C GLY A 74 7.05 -6.98 -8.41
N VAL A 75 6.09 -6.29 -9.00
CA VAL A 75 5.16 -6.80 -9.99
C VAL A 75 5.38 -6.06 -11.30
N ILE A 76 5.78 -6.78 -12.33
CA ILE A 76 6.03 -6.26 -13.68
C ILE A 76 5.23 -7.10 -14.67
N GLY A 77 4.12 -6.54 -15.17
CA GLY A 77 3.16 -7.30 -15.97
C GLY A 77 2.59 -8.47 -15.15
N HIS A 78 2.79 -9.69 -15.63
CA HIS A 78 2.35 -10.92 -14.95
C HIS A 78 3.42 -11.56 -14.05
N ILE A 79 4.62 -10.99 -13.99
CA ILE A 79 5.74 -11.54 -13.22
C ILE A 79 5.75 -10.88 -11.84
N LYS A 80 5.76 -11.70 -10.79
CA LYS A 80 5.91 -11.28 -9.40
C LYS A 80 7.26 -11.77 -8.87
N ILE A 81 8.11 -10.83 -8.47
CA ILE A 81 9.48 -11.06 -8.01
C ILE A 81 9.57 -10.70 -6.52
N PRO A 82 9.86 -11.65 -5.63
CA PRO A 82 10.04 -11.36 -4.21
C PRO A 82 11.18 -10.39 -3.96
N PHE A 83 10.97 -9.41 -3.08
CA PHE A 83 12.02 -8.53 -2.57
C PHE A 83 12.47 -9.04 -1.19
N PRO A 84 13.74 -9.44 -1.02
CA PRO A 84 14.21 -10.03 0.23
C PRO A 84 14.32 -8.96 1.32
N LEU A 85 13.66 -9.21 2.46
CA LEU A 85 13.81 -8.42 3.69
C LEU A 85 14.71 -9.18 4.66
N THR A 86 15.69 -8.51 5.25
CA THR A 86 16.61 -9.12 6.25
C THR A 86 15.89 -9.57 7.51
N SER A 87 14.82 -8.88 7.91
CA SER A 87 14.03 -9.19 9.10
C SER A 87 12.52 -9.00 8.83
N PRO A 88 11.88 -9.96 8.15
CA PRO A 88 10.51 -9.81 7.66
C PRO A 88 9.46 -9.99 8.76
N GLU A 89 9.78 -10.66 9.87
CA GLU A 89 8.83 -10.79 10.98
C GLU A 89 8.58 -9.40 11.60
N ALA A 90 7.30 -9.11 11.84
CA ALA A 90 6.78 -7.77 12.07
C ALA A 90 6.60 -7.45 13.55
N CYS A 91 6.32 -8.42 14.41
CA CYS A 91 5.94 -8.13 15.79
C CYS A 91 7.09 -7.63 16.64
N GLY A 92 6.83 -6.58 17.42
CA GLY A 92 7.86 -5.88 18.19
C GLY A 92 8.87 -5.14 17.32
N ARG A 93 8.62 -5.07 16.00
CA ARG A 93 9.37 -4.33 15.00
C ARG A 93 8.38 -3.59 14.10
N TRP A 94 8.87 -2.78 13.17
CA TRP A 94 8.02 -2.16 12.13
C TRP A 94 6.74 -1.48 12.67
N GLY A 95 6.70 -1.03 13.93
CA GLY A 95 5.53 -0.48 14.61
C GLY A 95 4.44 -1.47 15.08
N LEU A 96 4.51 -2.75 14.72
CA LEU A 96 3.43 -3.71 15.00
C LEU A 96 3.50 -4.29 16.42
N GLU A 97 2.38 -4.26 17.13
CA GLU A 97 2.29 -4.71 18.51
C GLU A 97 1.63 -6.09 18.59
N CYS A 98 2.31 -7.05 19.24
CA CYS A 98 1.84 -8.42 19.37
C CYS A 98 2.11 -8.99 20.76
N PRO A 99 1.32 -10.00 21.22
CA PRO A 99 0.14 -10.55 20.54
C PRO A 99 -1.00 -9.51 20.46
N SER A 100 -1.71 -9.51 19.34
CA SER A 100 -2.78 -8.55 19.07
C SER A 100 -4.14 -9.21 19.20
N ALA A 101 -5.10 -8.51 19.80
CA ALA A 101 -6.48 -8.96 19.95
C ALA A 101 -7.34 -8.51 18.75
N ALA A 102 -8.45 -9.22 18.51
CA ALA A 102 -9.45 -8.75 17.55
C ALA A 102 -9.99 -7.37 17.96
N GLY A 103 -10.17 -6.48 16.99
CA GLY A 103 -10.61 -5.10 17.21
C GLY A 103 -9.50 -4.14 17.64
N ALA A 104 -8.27 -4.61 17.89
CA ALA A 104 -7.16 -3.72 18.24
C ALA A 104 -6.76 -2.86 17.03
N HIS A 105 -6.53 -1.57 17.29
CA HIS A 105 -5.87 -0.70 16.33
C HIS A 105 -4.37 -1.01 16.28
N GLN A 106 -3.82 -0.98 15.07
CA GLN A 106 -2.43 -1.34 14.79
C GLN A 106 -1.85 -0.37 13.78
N THR A 107 -0.53 -0.17 13.86
CA THR A 107 0.23 0.60 12.89
C THR A 107 1.41 -0.23 12.41
N LEU A 108 1.56 -0.37 11.10
CA LEU A 108 2.73 -0.96 10.47
C LEU A 108 3.49 0.15 9.74
N ARG A 109 4.80 0.27 9.97
CA ARG A 109 5.71 1.17 9.27
C ARG A 109 6.83 0.37 8.63
N VAL A 110 6.93 0.44 7.30
CA VAL A 110 7.97 -0.22 6.51
C VAL A 110 8.85 0.83 5.85
N ASP A 111 10.13 0.86 6.24
CA ASP A 111 11.15 1.76 5.70
C ASP A 111 12.13 0.98 4.83
N ILE A 112 12.28 1.37 3.56
CA ILE A 112 13.15 0.70 2.57
C ILE A 112 14.13 1.73 1.98
N PRO A 113 15.45 1.54 2.13
CA PRO A 113 16.43 2.38 1.47
C PRO A 113 16.40 2.15 -0.05
N ILE A 114 16.28 3.24 -0.81
CA ILE A 114 16.33 3.22 -2.27
C ILE A 114 17.78 3.44 -2.68
N THR A 115 18.50 2.35 -2.95
CA THR A 115 19.93 2.41 -3.29
C THR A 115 20.11 2.64 -4.80
N SER A 116 21.30 3.13 -5.19
CA SER A 116 21.66 3.33 -6.59
C SER A 116 21.75 2.04 -7.42
N GLN A 117 21.75 0.87 -6.75
CA GLN A 117 21.74 -0.44 -7.40
C GLN A 117 20.35 -0.82 -7.92
N TYR A 118 19.30 -0.16 -7.43
CA TYR A 118 17.94 -0.46 -7.88
C TYR A 118 17.74 0.06 -9.31
N PRO A 119 17.18 -0.75 -10.22
CA PRO A 119 16.97 -0.34 -11.60
C PRO A 119 15.94 0.79 -11.66
N LYS A 120 16.16 1.72 -12.58
CA LYS A 120 15.22 2.81 -12.87
C LYS A 120 14.06 2.27 -13.68
N VAL A 121 12.99 1.88 -12.99
CA VAL A 121 11.85 1.16 -13.58
C VAL A 121 10.53 1.59 -12.94
N LYS A 122 9.45 1.41 -13.70
CA LYS A 122 8.08 1.44 -13.18
C LYS A 122 7.68 0.03 -12.77
N VAL A 123 7.27 -0.14 -11.51
CA VAL A 123 6.97 -1.44 -10.92
C VAL A 123 5.78 -1.30 -9.97
N GLY A 124 4.90 -2.30 -9.93
CA GLY A 124 3.94 -2.43 -8.84
C GLY A 124 4.62 -3.02 -7.62
N VAL A 125 4.69 -2.29 -6.51
CA VAL A 125 5.18 -2.84 -5.24
C VAL A 125 3.99 -3.43 -4.48
N GLU A 126 3.98 -4.74 -4.33
CA GLU A 126 3.00 -5.43 -3.50
C GLU A 126 3.53 -5.58 -2.08
N LEU A 127 2.82 -4.95 -1.12
CA LEU A 127 3.02 -5.10 0.32
C LEU A 127 1.99 -6.08 0.87
N GLN A 128 2.49 -7.14 1.51
CA GLN A 128 1.66 -8.05 2.31
C GLN A 128 2.08 -8.05 3.78
N LEU A 129 1.12 -8.16 4.68
CA LEU A 129 1.32 -8.53 6.08
C LEU A 129 0.54 -9.84 6.33
N VAL A 130 1.25 -10.93 6.64
CA VAL A 130 0.65 -12.26 6.79
C VAL A 130 0.78 -12.73 8.23
N SER A 131 -0.31 -13.12 8.89
CA SER A 131 -0.31 -13.59 10.28
C SER A 131 0.23 -15.02 10.44
N ASP A 132 0.40 -15.46 11.69
CA ASP A 132 0.70 -16.85 12.06
C ASP A 132 -0.37 -17.87 11.67
N THR A 133 -1.58 -17.41 11.37
CA THR A 133 -2.70 -18.24 10.89
C THR A 133 -2.79 -18.28 9.35
N ALA A 134 -1.76 -17.78 8.65
CA ALA A 134 -1.72 -17.61 7.19
C ALA A 134 -2.79 -16.66 6.62
N GLU A 135 -3.42 -15.84 7.47
CA GLU A 135 -4.33 -14.78 7.03
C GLU A 135 -3.53 -13.60 6.45
N THR A 136 -3.97 -13.08 5.30
CA THR A 136 -3.36 -11.89 4.70
C THR A 136 -4.02 -10.64 5.28
N LEU A 137 -3.48 -10.16 6.39
CA LEU A 137 -3.98 -8.99 7.10
C LEU A 137 -4.01 -7.75 6.18
N ILE A 138 -2.89 -7.47 5.52
CA ILE A 138 -2.76 -6.36 4.55
C ILE A 138 -2.30 -6.95 3.22
N CYS A 139 -2.90 -6.50 2.12
CA CYS A 139 -2.42 -6.68 0.76
C CYS A 139 -2.68 -5.42 -0.07
N LYS A 140 -1.63 -4.66 -0.40
CA LYS A 140 -1.75 -3.48 -1.25
C LYS A 140 -0.71 -3.51 -2.36
N THR A 141 -1.15 -3.25 -3.59
CA THR A 141 -0.26 -3.00 -4.72
C THR A 141 -0.16 -1.50 -4.98
N ILE A 142 1.05 -0.97 -4.89
CA ILE A 142 1.36 0.46 -5.00
C ILE A 142 2.15 0.66 -6.29
N PRO A 143 1.68 1.48 -7.24
CA PRO A 143 2.47 1.82 -8.42
C PRO A 143 3.65 2.69 -8.01
N VAL A 144 4.87 2.27 -8.34
CA VAL A 144 6.12 2.96 -8.00
C VAL A 144 6.97 3.19 -9.25
N GLU A 145 7.64 4.35 -9.32
CA GLU A 145 8.66 4.67 -10.31
C GLU A 145 9.96 5.04 -9.61
N ILE A 146 11.02 4.26 -9.85
CA ILE A 146 12.37 4.56 -9.32
C ILE A 146 13.12 5.42 -10.33
N LYS A 147 13.69 6.55 -9.87
CA LYS A 147 14.44 7.52 -10.68
C LYS A 147 15.90 7.70 -10.26
#